data_AF-Q7U0Y5-F1
#
_entry.id   AF-Q7U0Y5-F1
#
_cell.length_a   1.000
_cell.length_b   1.000
_cell.length_c   1.000
_cell.angle_alpha   90.00
_cell.angle_beta   90.00
_cell.angle_gamma   90.00
#
_symmetry.space_group_name_H-M   'P 1'
#
loop_
_entity.id
_entity.type
_entity.pdbx_description
1 polymer ?
#
loop_
_entity_poly.entity_id
_entity_poly.type
_entity_poly.pdbx_seq_one_letter_code
_entity_poly.pdbx_strand_id
1 'polypeptide(L)'
;MSKELTAKKRAALNRLKTVRGHLDGIVRMLESDAYCVDVMKQISAVQSSLERANRVMLHNHLETCFSTAVLDGHGQAAIEELIDAVKFTPALTGPHARLGGAAVGESATEEPMPDASNM
;
A
#
# COMPACT_ATOMS: atom_id res chain seq x y z
N MET A 1 -4.30 18.44 -21.28
CA MET A 1 -5.01 18.49 -19.99
C MET A 1 -4.39 17.45 -19.07
N SER A 2 -3.64 17.87 -18.05
CA SER A 2 -3.14 16.95 -17.02
C SER A 2 -4.35 16.46 -16.22
N LYS A 3 -4.75 15.19 -16.38
CA LYS A 3 -5.81 14.58 -15.58
C LYS A 3 -5.43 14.70 -14.10
N GLU A 4 -6.29 15.32 -13.30
CA GLU A 4 -6.08 15.42 -11.87
C GLU A 4 -6.00 14.02 -11.25
N LEU A 5 -4.99 13.78 -10.42
CA LEU A 5 -4.87 12.52 -9.70
C LEU A 5 -5.93 12.46 -8.60
N THR A 6 -6.59 11.31 -8.48
CA THR A 6 -7.38 10.99 -7.28
C THR A 6 -6.52 11.09 -6.02
N ALA A 7 -7.15 11.29 -4.85
CA ALA A 7 -6.45 11.34 -3.57
C ALA A 7 -5.58 10.08 -3.34
N LYS A 8 -6.09 8.91 -3.71
CA LYS A 8 -5.37 7.62 -3.60
C LYS A 8 -4.19 7.53 -4.56
N LYS A 9 -4.33 7.94 -5.83
CA LYS A 9 -3.19 8.02 -6.77
C LYS A 9 -2.11 8.98 -6.26
N ARG A 10 -2.51 10.12 -5.70
CA ARG A 10 -1.58 11.09 -5.08
C ARG A 10 -0.86 10.48 -3.86
N ALA A 11 -1.58 9.76 -3.01
CA ALA A 11 -0.99 9.06 -1.87
C ALA A 11 -0.01 7.94 -2.29
N ALA A 12 -0.35 7.15 -3.31
CA ALA A 12 0.55 6.15 -3.88
C ALA A 12 1.80 6.80 -4.50
N LEU A 13 1.63 7.88 -5.27
CA LEU A 13 2.74 8.65 -5.85
C LEU A 13 3.70 9.18 -4.76
N ASN A 14 3.16 9.76 -3.69
CA ASN A 14 3.98 10.28 -2.60
C ASN A 14 4.76 9.15 -1.91
N ARG A 15 4.12 7.99 -1.67
CA ARG A 15 4.81 6.82 -1.12
C ARG A 15 5.90 6.29 -2.04
N LEU A 16 5.66 6.23 -3.34
CA LEU A 16 6.67 5.83 -4.33
C LEU A 16 7.87 6.79 -4.38
N LYS A 17 7.64 8.11 -4.21
CA LYS A 17 8.73 9.09 -4.07
C LYS A 17 9.57 8.83 -2.81
N THR A 18 8.93 8.51 -1.68
CA THR A 18 9.64 8.12 -0.45
C THR A 18 10.43 6.83 -0.64
N VAL A 19 9.82 5.82 -1.26
CA VAL A 19 10.49 4.53 -1.57
C VAL A 19 11.72 4.73 -2.43
N ARG A 20 11.68 5.62 -3.43
CA ARG A 20 12.85 5.96 -4.24
C ARG A 20 14.00 6.49 -3.39
N GLY A 21 13.74 7.48 -2.52
CA GLY A 21 14.78 8.00 -1.62
C GLY A 21 15.30 6.96 -0.62
N HIS A 22 14.45 6.02 -0.20
CA HIS A 22 14.85 4.89 0.64
C HIS A 22 15.77 3.94 -0.13
N LEU A 23 15.45 3.62 -1.38
CA LEU A 23 16.30 2.80 -2.25
C LEU A 23 17.66 3.48 -2.48
N ASP A 24 17.70 4.78 -2.73
CA ASP A 24 18.95 5.55 -2.83
C ASP A 24 19.78 5.47 -1.54
N GLY A 25 19.12 5.40 -0.38
CA GLY A 25 19.75 5.11 0.92
C GLY A 25 20.39 3.73 0.98
N ILE A 26 19.69 2.69 0.53
CA ILE A 26 20.18 1.31 0.49
C ILE A 26 21.39 1.17 -0.44
N VAL A 27 21.37 1.83 -1.60
CA VAL A 27 22.51 1.86 -2.53
C VAL A 27 23.75 2.44 -1.84
N ARG A 28 23.61 3.58 -1.14
CA ARG A 28 24.72 4.18 -0.36
C ARG A 28 25.23 3.26 0.75
N MET A 29 24.36 2.47 1.37
CA MET A 29 24.78 1.49 2.38
C MET A 29 25.69 0.43 1.76
N LEU A 30 25.37 -0.08 0.57
CA LEU A 30 26.21 -1.04 -0.15
C LEU A 30 27.52 -0.43 -0.63
N GLU A 31 27.49 0.81 -1.12
CA GLU A 31 28.70 1.55 -1.51
C GLU A 31 29.66 1.79 -0.33
N SER A 32 29.13 1.82 0.90
CA SER A 32 29.88 2.02 2.13
C SER A 32 30.22 0.71 2.87
N ASP A 33 30.05 -0.44 2.24
CA ASP A 33 30.26 -1.78 2.83
C ASP A 33 29.51 -1.97 4.16
N ALA A 34 28.28 -1.47 4.23
CA ALA A 34 27.46 -1.58 5.43
C ALA A 34 27.10 -3.04 5.75
N TYR A 35 26.88 -3.31 7.03
CA TYR A 35 26.57 -4.66 7.51
C TYR A 35 25.32 -5.26 6.83
N CYS A 36 25.49 -6.48 6.29
CA CYS A 36 24.49 -7.16 5.45
C CYS A 36 23.09 -7.21 6.09
N VAL A 37 23.00 -7.51 7.39
CA VAL A 37 21.69 -7.62 8.07
C VAL A 37 20.97 -6.28 8.12
N ASP A 38 21.69 -5.16 8.21
CA ASP A 38 21.07 -3.84 8.20
C ASP A 38 20.58 -3.45 6.81
N VAL A 39 21.35 -3.79 5.76
CA VAL A 39 20.89 -3.67 4.36
C VAL A 39 19.61 -4.48 4.15
N MET A 40 19.57 -5.74 4.60
CA MET A 40 18.40 -6.61 4.51
C MET A 40 17.16 -6.03 5.22
N LYS A 41 17.34 -5.45 6.42
CA LYS A 41 16.24 -4.76 7.14
C LYS A 41 15.67 -3.61 6.30
N GLN A 42 16.52 -2.79 5.67
CA GLN A 42 16.07 -1.68 4.84
C GLN A 42 15.37 -2.15 3.56
N ILE A 43 15.87 -3.21 2.92
CA ILE A 43 15.19 -3.83 1.77
C ILE A 43 13.79 -4.32 2.15
N SER A 44 13.65 -4.99 3.30
CA SER A 44 12.34 -5.45 3.80
C SER A 44 11.37 -4.28 4.07
N ALA A 45 11.87 -3.14 4.58
CA ALA A 45 11.07 -1.93 4.76
C ALA A 45 10.61 -1.31 3.42
N VAL A 46 11.46 -1.34 2.39
CA VAL A 46 11.08 -0.93 1.02
C VAL A 46 10.01 -1.84 0.45
N GLN A 47 10.16 -3.17 0.56
CA GLN A 47 9.16 -4.14 0.11
C GLN A 47 7.80 -3.90 0.78
N SER A 48 7.79 -3.67 2.10
CA SER A 48 6.59 -3.35 2.86
C SER A 48 5.93 -2.04 2.39
N SER A 49 6.73 -1.04 2.02
CA SER A 49 6.24 0.24 1.50
C SER A 49 5.67 0.12 0.08
N LEU A 50 6.28 -0.69 -0.77
CA LEU A 50 5.77 -1.01 -2.11
C LEU A 50 4.42 -1.74 -2.03
N GLU A 51 4.30 -2.73 -1.16
CA GLU A 51 3.04 -3.47 -0.90
C GLU A 51 1.93 -2.50 -0.48
N ARG A 52 2.21 -1.55 0.41
CA ARG A 52 1.24 -0.51 0.82
C ARG A 52 0.85 0.39 -0.35
N ALA A 53 1.80 0.79 -1.21
CA ALA A 53 1.49 1.59 -2.39
C ALA A 53 0.57 0.83 -3.36
N ASN A 54 0.84 -0.46 -3.57
CA ASN A 54 0.03 -1.31 -4.42
C ASN A 54 -1.40 -1.49 -3.90
N ARG A 55 -1.58 -1.70 -2.59
CA ARG A 55 -2.91 -1.75 -1.95
C ARG A 55 -3.71 -0.46 -2.13
N VAL A 56 -3.07 0.70 -2.03
CA VAL A 56 -3.71 2.00 -2.30
C VAL A 56 -4.14 2.11 -3.76
N MET A 57 -3.35 1.57 -4.70
CA MET A 57 -3.70 1.54 -6.12
C MET A 57 -4.85 0.59 -6.42
N LEU A 58 -4.88 -0.61 -5.82
CA LEU A 58 -6.01 -1.53 -5.92
C LEU A 58 -7.29 -0.89 -5.38
N HIS A 59 -7.21 -0.23 -4.22
CA HIS A 59 -8.36 0.50 -3.65
C HIS A 59 -8.84 1.60 -4.59
N ASN A 60 -7.92 2.38 -5.20
CA ASN A 60 -8.31 3.36 -6.21
C ASN A 60 -9.02 2.71 -7.40
N HIS A 61 -8.52 1.58 -7.90
CA HIS A 61 -9.10 0.88 -9.05
C HIS A 61 -10.52 0.41 -8.74
N LEU A 62 -10.75 -0.17 -7.55
CA LEU A 62 -12.07 -0.61 -7.09
C LEU A 62 -13.09 0.52 -7.03
N GLU A 63 -12.70 1.70 -6.53
CA GLU A 63 -13.58 2.87 -6.42
C GLU A 63 -13.82 3.61 -7.74
N THR A 64 -12.99 3.40 -8.77
CA THR A 64 -13.08 4.15 -10.02
C THR A 64 -13.39 3.25 -11.21
N CYS A 65 -12.39 2.59 -11.78
CA CYS A 65 -12.56 1.78 -12.99
C CYS A 65 -13.56 0.64 -12.80
N PHE A 66 -13.43 -0.11 -11.71
CA PHE A 66 -14.28 -1.26 -11.43
C PHE A 66 -15.73 -0.84 -11.13
N SER A 67 -15.93 0.15 -10.25
CA SER A 67 -17.27 0.64 -9.90
C SER A 67 -18.02 1.20 -11.12
N THR A 68 -17.35 1.98 -11.97
CA THR A 68 -17.91 2.48 -13.23
C THR A 68 -18.28 1.33 -14.17
N ALA A 69 -17.38 0.36 -14.38
CA ALA A 69 -17.65 -0.77 -15.26
C ALA A 69 -18.83 -1.62 -14.79
N VAL A 70 -19.00 -1.81 -13.48
CA VAL A 70 -20.17 -2.52 -12.92
C VAL A 70 -21.47 -1.75 -13.20
N LEU A 71 -21.47 -0.42 -12.99
CA LEU A 71 -22.64 0.43 -13.22
C LEU A 71 -23.02 0.53 -14.71
N ASP A 72 -22.04 0.48 -15.61
CA ASP A 72 -22.23 0.54 -17.07
C ASP A 72 -22.62 -0.82 -17.68
N GLY A 73 -22.84 -1.86 -16.86
CA GLY A 73 -23.24 -3.20 -17.33
C GLY A 73 -22.10 -4.08 -17.82
N HIS A 74 -20.85 -3.71 -17.55
CA HIS A 74 -19.63 -4.46 -17.89
C HIS A 74 -19.05 -5.26 -16.69
N GLY A 75 -19.89 -5.64 -15.73
CA GLY A 75 -19.47 -6.26 -14.47
C GLY A 75 -18.65 -7.55 -14.65
N GLN A 76 -18.99 -8.41 -15.60
CA GLN A 76 -18.25 -9.67 -15.83
C GLN A 76 -16.81 -9.41 -16.28
N ALA A 77 -16.61 -8.51 -17.24
CA ALA A 77 -15.28 -8.11 -17.70
C ALA A 77 -14.47 -7.44 -16.59
N ALA A 78 -15.12 -6.61 -15.77
CA ALA A 78 -14.48 -5.96 -14.62
C ALA A 78 -14.03 -6.96 -13.54
N ILE A 79 -14.80 -8.03 -13.31
CA ILE A 79 -14.43 -9.11 -12.38
C ILE A 79 -13.22 -9.88 -12.90
N GLU A 80 -13.16 -10.19 -14.19
CA GLU A 80 -12.02 -10.87 -14.81
C GLU A 80 -10.74 -10.03 -14.72
N GLU A 81 -10.84 -8.72 -14.99
CA GLU A 81 -9.74 -7.77 -14.80
C GLU A 81 -9.30 -7.73 -13.33
N LEU A 82 -10.25 -7.69 -12.39
CA LEU A 82 -9.94 -7.68 -10.96
C LEU A 82 -9.22 -8.95 -10.51
N ILE A 83 -9.65 -10.14 -10.97
CA ILE A 83 -9.00 -11.42 -10.68
C ILE A 83 -7.55 -11.44 -11.20
N ASP A 84 -7.29 -10.80 -12.33
CA ASP A 84 -5.92 -10.66 -12.82
C ASP A 84 -5.12 -9.67 -11.97
N ALA A 85 -5.70 -8.51 -11.64
CA ALA A 85 -5.05 -7.46 -10.87
C ALA A 85 -4.66 -7.87 -9.44
N VAL A 86 -5.47 -8.71 -8.76
CA VAL A 86 -5.16 -9.14 -7.39
C VAL A 86 -3.88 -10.00 -7.29
N LYS A 87 -3.40 -10.57 -8.40
CA LYS A 87 -2.12 -11.31 -8.44
C LYS A 87 -0.92 -10.43 -8.08
N PHE A 88 -1.01 -9.12 -8.34
CA PHE A 88 0.03 -8.16 -7.96
C PHE A 88 0.04 -7.84 -6.47
N THR A 89 -0.95 -8.31 -5.70
CA THR A 89 -1.03 -8.12 -4.25
C THR A 89 -0.96 -9.49 -3.56
N PRO A 90 0.23 -10.11 -3.42
CA PRO A 90 0.37 -11.47 -2.87
C PRO A 90 -0.27 -11.63 -1.49
N ALA A 91 -0.33 -10.57 -0.71
CA ALA A 91 -0.97 -10.58 0.60
C ALA A 91 -2.51 -10.55 0.54
N LEU A 92 -3.12 -10.69 -0.65
CA LEU A 92 -4.53 -10.98 -0.88
C LEU A 92 -4.77 -12.39 -1.47
N THR A 93 -3.73 -13.07 -1.96
CA THR A 93 -3.86 -14.37 -2.66
C THR A 93 -3.08 -15.51 -2.00
N GLY A 94 -2.19 -15.21 -1.04
CA GLY A 94 -1.39 -16.22 -0.33
C GLY A 94 -2.07 -16.87 0.89
N PRO A 95 -1.44 -17.89 1.51
CA PRO A 95 -1.99 -18.62 2.67
C PRO A 95 -2.33 -17.75 3.90
N HIS A 96 -1.73 -16.56 3.99
CA HIS A 96 -1.95 -15.58 5.05
C HIS A 96 -2.65 -14.32 4.53
N ALA A 97 -3.36 -14.42 3.40
CA ALA A 97 -4.07 -13.31 2.80
C ALA A 97 -5.03 -12.66 3.80
N ARG A 98 -4.90 -11.34 3.96
CA ARG A 98 -5.78 -10.53 4.81
C ARG A 98 -6.34 -9.38 3.97
N LEU A 99 -7.65 -9.44 3.71
CA LEU A 99 -8.40 -8.34 3.10
C LEU A 99 -8.53 -7.15 4.07
N GLY A 100 -8.44 -7.38 5.39
CA GLY A 100 -8.45 -6.35 6.43
C GLY A 100 -7.06 -6.04 6.98
N GLY A 101 -6.68 -4.77 7.00
CA GLY A 101 -5.45 -4.25 7.60
C GLY A 101 -5.26 -2.79 7.19
N ALA A 102 -5.13 -1.88 8.17
CA ALA A 102 -5.18 -0.42 8.01
C ALA A 102 -4.36 0.09 6.81
N ALA A 103 -5.07 0.37 5.71
CA ALA A 103 -4.51 0.88 4.46
C ALA A 103 -5.08 2.26 4.13
N VAL A 104 -5.54 3.04 5.11
CA VAL A 104 -5.77 4.49 4.99
C VAL A 104 -5.67 5.09 6.40
N GLY A 105 -4.63 5.87 6.68
CA GLY A 105 -4.72 7.05 7.56
C GLY A 105 -5.27 6.98 9.00
N GLU A 106 -5.61 5.85 9.60
CA GLU A 106 -5.94 5.81 11.03
C GLU A 106 -4.66 5.92 11.86
N SER A 107 -4.31 7.16 12.19
CA SER A 107 -3.71 7.46 13.48
C SER A 107 -4.61 6.82 14.53
N ALA A 108 -4.03 5.98 15.38
CA ALA A 108 -4.67 5.58 16.61
C ALA A 108 -5.17 6.86 17.30
N THR A 109 -6.48 7.05 17.36
CA THR A 109 -7.07 7.86 18.41
C THR A 109 -6.65 7.18 19.71
N GLU A 110 -5.69 7.77 20.41
CA GLU A 110 -5.37 7.42 21.78
C GLU A 110 -6.69 7.48 22.57
N GLU A 111 -7.24 6.31 22.89
CA GLU A 111 -8.26 6.23 23.93
C GLU A 111 -7.63 6.77 25.21
N PRO A 112 -8.28 7.70 25.92
CA PRO A 112 -7.76 8.17 27.19
C PRO A 112 -7.72 6.99 28.15
N MET A 113 -6.55 6.72 28.70
CA MET A 113 -6.36 5.74 29.77
C MET A 113 -7.36 6.03 30.90
N PRO A 114 -8.14 5.03 31.36
CA PRO A 114 -9.02 5.22 32.50
C PRO A 114 -8.17 5.52 33.74
N ASP A 115 -8.56 6.59 34.42
CA ASP A 115 -7.99 7.06 35.67
C ASP A 115 -7.99 5.93 36.71
N ALA A 116 -6.82 5.64 37.28
CA ALA A 116 -6.63 4.64 38.33
C ALA A 116 -7.13 5.12 39.70
N SER A 117 -7.88 6.22 39.76
CA SER A 117 -8.52 6.73 40.99
C SER A 117 -9.87 6.06 41.26
N ASN A 118 -9.89 4.74 41.47
CA ASN A 118 -10.91 4.07 42.29
C ASN A 118 -10.44 2.66 42.68
N MET A 119 -9.58 2.60 43.69
CA MET A 119 -9.42 1.46 44.62
C MET A 119 -9.94 1.89 45.98
#